data_AF-A0A3Q9EDN3-F1
#
_entry.id   AF-A0A3Q9EDN3-F1
#
_cell.length_a   1.000
_cell.length_b   1.000
_cell.length_c   1.000
_cell.angle_alpha   90.00
_cell.angle_beta   90.00
_cell.angle_gamma   90.00
#
_symmetry.space_group_name_H-M   'P 1'
#
loop_
_entity.id
_entity.type
_entity.pdbx_description
1 polymer ?
#
loop_
_entity_poly.entity_id
_entity_poly.type
_entity_poly.pdbx_seq_one_letter_code
_entity_poly.pdbx_strand_id
1 'polypeptide(L)' 'MTDDSVDDATDDALERFLEEAESTLDDYEQGYADADATLTVLRTHIDELAAVVDEGDGD' A
#
# COMPACT_ATOMS: atom_id res chain seq x y z
N MET A 1 6.48 -8.57 -24.76
CA MET A 1 5.79 -7.33 -24.36
C MET A 1 5.00 -7.72 -23.12
N THR A 2 5.68 -7.88 -21.99
CA THR A 2 5.05 -8.36 -20.73
C THR A 2 5.64 -7.69 -19.49
N ASP A 3 6.84 -7.09 -19.57
CA ASP A 3 7.45 -6.40 -18.42
C ASP A 3 6.76 -5.06 -18.08
N ASP A 4 6.45 -4.24 -19.10
CA ASP A 4 5.90 -2.89 -18.95
C ASP A 4 4.50 -2.87 -18.29
N SER A 5 3.72 -3.95 -18.43
CA SER A 5 2.37 -4.05 -17.86
C SER A 5 2.35 -4.45 -16.39
N VAL A 6 3.41 -5.10 -15.91
CA VAL A 6 3.59 -5.48 -14.51
C VAL A 6 4.17 -4.30 -13.73
N ASP A 7 5.08 -3.54 -14.36
CA ASP A 7 5.63 -2.31 -13.81
C ASP A 7 4.51 -1.27 -13.60
N ASP A 8 3.63 -1.07 -14.59
CA ASP A 8 2.47 -0.17 -14.51
C ASP A 8 1.49 -0.58 -13.39
N ALA A 9 1.23 -1.89 -13.23
CA ALA A 9 0.39 -2.40 -12.14
C ALA A 9 1.04 -2.24 -10.75
N THR A 10 2.37 -2.31 -10.68
CA THR A 10 3.14 -2.10 -9.45
C THR A 10 3.18 -0.61 -9.08
N ASP A 11 3.35 0.27 -10.05
CA ASP A 11 3.30 1.73 -9.85
C ASP A 11 1.89 2.17 -9.38
N ASP A 12 0.83 1.68 -10.02
CA ASP A 12 -0.56 1.95 -9.58
C ASP A 12 -0.79 1.49 -8.12
N ALA A 13 -0.28 0.30 -7.75
CA ALA A 13 -0.42 -0.22 -6.40
C ALA A 13 0.42 0.58 -5.39
N LEU A 14 1.60 1.06 -5.78
CA LEU A 14 2.45 1.92 -4.96
C LEU A 14 1.81 3.29 -4.73
N GLU A 15 1.27 3.93 -5.76
CA GLU A 15 0.54 5.19 -5.63
C GLU A 15 -0.64 5.04 -4.67
N ARG A 16 -1.46 4.00 -4.86
CA ARG A 16 -2.58 3.70 -3.95
C ARG A 16 -2.11 3.48 -2.51
N PHE A 17 -1.02 2.73 -2.31
CA PHE A 17 -0.45 2.50 -0.99
C PHE A 17 -0.03 3.81 -0.31
N LEU A 18 0.61 4.72 -1.05
CA LEU A 18 1.05 6.01 -0.50
C LEU A 18 -0.16 6.88 -0.10
N GLU A 19 -1.19 6.96 -0.93
CA GLU A 19 -2.42 7.70 -0.62
C GLU A 19 -3.12 7.14 0.63
N GLU A 20 -3.26 5.83 0.74
CA GLU A 20 -3.90 5.19 1.90
C GLU A 20 -3.06 5.31 3.18
N ALA A 21 -1.73 5.24 3.06
CA ALA A 21 -0.82 5.43 4.18
C ALA A 21 -0.84 6.87 4.70
N GLU A 22 -0.84 7.87 3.80
CA GLU A 22 -0.95 9.28 4.17
C GLU A 22 -2.31 9.57 4.84
N SER A 23 -3.41 9.06 4.28
CA SER A 23 -4.73 9.21 4.90
C SER A 23 -4.78 8.60 6.31
N THR A 24 -4.22 7.41 6.49
CA THR A 24 -4.19 6.71 7.78
C THR A 24 -3.34 7.46 8.82
N LEU A 25 -2.24 8.09 8.38
CA LEU A 25 -1.39 8.92 9.24
C LEU A 25 -2.07 10.24 9.60
N ASP A 26 -2.74 10.88 8.65
CA ASP A 26 -3.51 12.11 8.89
C ASP A 26 -4.64 11.85 9.91
N ASP A 27 -5.35 10.73 9.81
CA ASP A 27 -6.34 10.31 10.80
C ASP A 27 -5.74 10.13 12.20
N TYR A 28 -4.52 9.58 12.29
CA TYR A 28 -3.80 9.46 13.56
C TYR A 28 -3.36 10.83 14.11
N GLU A 29 -2.80 11.70 13.26
CA GLU A 29 -2.34 13.04 13.65
C GLU A 29 -3.50 13.95 14.10
N GLN A 30 -4.68 13.80 13.48
CA GLN A 30 -5.90 14.45 13.89
C GLN A 30 -6.53 13.83 15.16
N GLY A 31 -6.01 12.70 15.63
CA GLY A 31 -6.48 11.98 16.81
C GLY A 31 -7.77 11.19 16.60
N TYR A 32 -8.13 10.91 15.34
CA TYR A 32 -9.26 10.05 14.97
C TYR A 32 -8.96 8.56 15.12
N ALA A 33 -7.67 8.17 15.13
CA ALA A 33 -7.22 6.79 15.29
C ALA A 33 -6.20 6.63 16.42
N ASP A 34 -6.24 5.48 17.11
CA ASP A 34 -5.20 5.06 18.05
C ASP A 34 -3.97 4.52 17.31
N ALA A 35 -2.78 4.69 17.89
CA ALA A 35 -1.52 4.25 17.27
C ALA A 35 -1.51 2.76 16.88
N ASP A 36 -2.06 1.89 17.73
CA ASP A 36 -2.15 0.45 17.44
C ASP A 36 -3.11 0.13 16.29
N ALA A 37 -4.19 0.91 16.14
CA ALA A 37 -5.12 0.78 15.04
C ALA A 37 -4.46 1.25 13.72
N THR A 38 -3.81 2.41 13.74
CA THR A 38 -3.02 2.94 12.62
C THR A 38 -1.95 1.95 12.14
N LEU A 39 -1.19 1.36 13.07
CA LEU A 39 -0.19 0.33 12.77
C LEU A 39 -0.79 -0.93 12.14
N THR A 40 -1.99 -1.34 12.57
CA THR A 40 -2.68 -2.51 12.02
C THR A 40 -3.13 -2.25 10.58
N VAL A 41 -3.67 -1.06 10.31
CA VAL A 41 -4.10 -0.63 8.97
C VAL A 41 -2.90 -0.53 8.03
N LEU A 42 -1.81 0.15 8.45
CA LEU A 42 -0.58 0.24 7.66
C LEU A 42 0.01 -1.13 7.32
N ARG A 43 0.02 -2.07 8.27
CA ARG A 43 0.47 -3.45 8.00
C ARG A 43 -0.37 -4.14 6.92
N THR A 44 -1.68 -3.92 6.95
CA THR A 44 -2.59 -4.49 5.93
C THR A 44 -2.25 -3.93 4.55
N HIS A 45 -2.07 -2.62 4.42
CA HIS A 45 -1.69 -2.01 3.13
C HIS A 45 -0.31 -2.48 2.64
N ILE A 46 0.64 -2.72 3.55
CA ILE A 46 1.94 -3.30 3.20
C ILE A 46 1.79 -4.73 2.67
N ASP A 47 0.97 -5.55 3.32
CA ASP A 47 0.70 -6.93 2.88
C ASP A 47 0.01 -6.94 1.51
N GLU A 48 -0.91 -6.00 1.25
CA GLU A 48 -1.56 -5.83 -0.05
C GLU A 48 -0.57 -5.43 -1.15
N LEU A 49 0.31 -4.45 -0.90
CA LEU A 49 1.34 -4.04 -1.85
C LEU A 49 2.33 -5.18 -2.12
N ALA A 50 2.76 -5.89 -1.08
CA ALA A 50 3.67 -7.02 -1.22
C ALA A 50 3.07 -8.16 -2.06
N ALA A 51 1.76 -8.41 -1.94
CA ALA A 51 1.07 -9.40 -2.77
C ALA A 51 1.08 -9.02 -4.25
N VAL A 52 0.90 -7.74 -4.58
CA VAL A 52 0.96 -7.26 -5.98
C VAL A 52 2.38 -7.40 -6.55
N VAL A 53 3.40 -7.02 -5.77
CA VAL A 53 4.80 -7.14 -6.17
C VAL A 53 5.22 -8.60 -6.38
N ASP A 54 4.85 -9.50 -5.46
CA ASP A 54 5.18 -10.94 -5.55
C ASP A 54 4.48 -11.59 -6.75
N GLU A 55 3.25 -11.16 -7.07
CA GLU A 55 2.53 -11.61 -8.27
C GLU A 55 3.14 -11.05 -9.57
N GLY A 56 3.84 -9.92 -9.51
CA GLY A 56 4.57 -9.32 -10.62
C GLY A 56 5.95 -9.92 -10.90
N ASP A 57 6.70 -10.34 -9.87
CA ASP A 57 8.04 -10.95 -9.99
C ASP A 57 8.02 -12.44 -10.40
N GLY A 58 6.82 -13.04 -10.52
CA GLY A 58 6.61 -14.48 -10.69
C GLY A 58 6.54 -15.05 -12.13
N ASP A 59 6.72 -14.26 -13.19
CA ASP A 59 6.65 -14.71 -14.61
C ASP A 59 8.02 -15.08 -15.23
#